data_AF-A0A2V7Z812-F1
#
_entry.id   AF-A0A2V7Z812-F1
#
_cell.length_a   1.000
_cell.length_b   1.000
_cell.length_c   1.000
_cell.angle_alpha   90.00
_cell.angle_beta   90.00
_cell.angle_gamma   90.00
#
_symmetry.space_group_name_H-M   'P 1'
#
loop_
_entity.id
_entity.type
_entity.pdbx_description
1 polymer ?
#
loop_
_entity_poly.entity_id
_entity_poly.type
_entity_poly.pdbx_seq_one_letter_code
_entity_poly.pdbx_strand_id
1 'polypeptide(L)'
;WRDDPAEVLVQRVMRRLRRGSIVLFHDTLYVADAERYRDHAPMQQALEILLSRLAGSFRFVTVPELLRLGRPVRWPIYHRLPVGFHRKLV
;
A
#
# COMPACT_ATOMS: atom_id res chain seq x y z
N TRP A 1 12.50 0.60 5.99
CA TRP A 1 11.67 1.66 6.59
C TRP A 1 12.54 2.85 6.91
N ARG A 2 11.98 4.00 7.29
CA ARG A 2 12.76 5.21 7.61
C ARG A 2 12.31 5.85 8.94
N ASP A 3 11.88 5.01 9.89
CA ASP A 3 11.31 5.43 11.17
C ASP A 3 10.08 6.35 11.02
N ASP A 4 9.33 6.19 9.92
CA ASP A 4 8.05 6.87 9.76
C ASP A 4 7.08 6.35 10.83
N PRO A 5 6.44 7.22 11.64
CA PRO A 5 5.47 6.79 12.64
C PRO A 5 4.21 6.23 11.96
N ALA A 6 3.45 5.41 12.69
CA ALA A 6 2.26 4.72 12.17
C ALA A 6 1.27 5.70 11.52
N GLU A 7 1.06 6.86 12.12
CA GLU A 7 0.15 7.91 11.64
C GLU A 7 0.56 8.41 10.25
N VAL A 8 1.85 8.56 9.98
CA VAL A 8 2.35 8.98 8.66
C VAL A 8 2.03 7.93 7.61
N LEU A 9 2.17 6.63 7.94
CA LEU A 9 1.82 5.53 7.06
C LEU A 9 0.31 5.50 6.78
N VAL A 10 -0.52 5.63 7.82
CA VAL A 10 -1.98 5.72 7.71
C VAL A 10 -2.37 6.88 6.79
N GLN A 11 -1.80 8.08 6.99
CA GLN A 11 -2.10 9.24 6.16
C GLN A 11 -1.63 9.08 4.70
N ARG A 12 -0.56 8.33 4.43
CA ARG A 12 -0.12 8.03 3.06
C ARG A 12 -1.14 7.16 2.33
N VAL A 13 -1.70 6.16 3.01
CA VAL A 13 -2.72 5.25 2.48
C VAL A 13 -4.04 6.00 2.29
N MET A 14 -4.56 6.64 3.34
CA MET A 14 -5.86 7.32 3.31
C MET A 14 -5.96 8.39 2.21
N ARG A 15 -4.87 9.12 1.92
CA ARG A 15 -4.83 10.11 0.85
C ARG A 15 -4.96 9.55 -0.57
N ARG A 16 -4.70 8.26 -0.77
CA ARG A 16 -4.67 7.60 -2.10
C ARG A 16 -5.73 6.51 -2.24
N LEU A 17 -6.38 6.14 -1.15
CA LEU A 17 -7.32 5.04 -1.11
C LEU A 17 -8.57 5.36 -1.94
N ARG A 18 -8.94 4.43 -2.82
CA ARG A 18 -10.16 4.46 -3.61
C ARG A 18 -10.76 3.06 -3.67
N ARG A 19 -12.03 2.94 -4.08
CA ARG A 19 -12.64 1.63 -4.37
C ARG A 19 -11.80 0.93 -5.45
N GLY A 20 -11.40 -0.30 -5.19
CA GLY A 20 -10.55 -1.05 -6.11
C GLY A 20 -9.04 -0.87 -5.93
N SER A 21 -8.58 -0.08 -4.93
CA SER A 21 -7.16 0.07 -4.65
C SER A 21 -6.51 -1.24 -4.19
N ILE A 22 -5.32 -1.51 -4.72
CA ILE A 22 -4.36 -2.45 -4.14
C ILE A 22 -3.37 -1.63 -3.33
N VAL A 23 -3.23 -1.93 -2.04
CA VAL A 23 -2.30 -1.25 -1.15
C VAL A 23 -1.10 -2.16 -0.92
N LEU A 24 0.11 -1.64 -1.19
CA LEU A 24 1.36 -2.36 -0.98
C LEU A 24 1.93 -2.00 0.39
N PHE A 25 2.17 -3.03 1.21
CA PHE A 25 2.95 -2.94 2.44
C PHE A 25 4.17 -3.86 2.34
N HIS A 26 5.16 -3.56 3.16
CA HIS A 26 6.28 -4.46 3.43
C HIS A 26 6.13 -4.97 4.85
N ASP A 27 6.25 -6.28 5.04
CA ASP A 27 6.17 -6.97 6.34
C ASP A 27 7.55 -7.34 6.89
N THR A 28 8.54 -7.51 6.02
CA THR A 28 9.92 -7.87 6.38
C THR A 28 10.93 -7.06 5.58
N LEU A 29 12.05 -6.72 6.21
CA LEU A 29 13.24 -6.18 5.55
C LEU A 29 14.40 -7.18 5.70
N TYR A 30 14.90 -7.68 4.56
CA TYR A 30 16.08 -8.56 4.55
C TYR A 30 17.38 -7.78 4.77
N VAL A 31 17.45 -6.55 4.24
CA VAL A 31 18.57 -5.62 4.42
C VAL A 31 18.01 -4.28 4.89
N ALA A 32 18.69 -3.66 5.85
CA ALA A 32 18.38 -2.31 6.32
C ALA A 32 19.66 -1.48 6.35
N ASP A 33 19.58 -0.25 5.84
CA ASP A 33 20.71 0.69 5.79
C ASP A 33 21.21 1.08 7.20
N ALA A 34 20.31 1.03 8.20
CA ALA A 34 20.62 1.25 9.60
C ALA A 34 19.75 0.32 10.46
N GLU A 35 20.28 -0.13 11.60
CA GLU A 35 19.59 -1.10 12.47
C GLU A 35 18.22 -0.61 12.93
N ARG A 36 18.10 0.69 13.26
CA ARG A 36 16.81 1.31 13.66
C ARG A 36 15.70 1.12 12.63
N TYR A 37 16.04 1.05 11.34
CA TYR A 37 15.07 0.88 10.26
C TYR A 37 14.52 -0.53 10.12
N ARG A 38 14.97 -1.48 10.95
CA ARG A 38 14.41 -2.84 11.03
C ARG A 38 13.17 -2.94 11.91
N ASP A 39 12.88 -1.91 12.71
CA ASP A 39 11.65 -1.93 13.49
C ASP A 39 10.43 -1.83 12.58
N HIS A 40 9.59 -2.88 12.64
CA HIS A 40 8.38 -3.03 11.85
C HIS A 40 7.11 -2.74 12.65
N ALA A 41 7.23 -2.47 13.96
CA ALA A 41 6.09 -2.18 14.82
C ALA A 41 5.24 -0.99 14.30
N PRO A 42 5.83 0.11 13.77
CA PRO A 42 5.02 1.19 13.20
C PRO A 42 4.16 0.76 12.02
N MET A 43 4.61 -0.21 11.21
CA MET A 43 3.83 -0.76 10.10
C MET A 43 2.66 -1.59 10.60
N GLN A 44 2.89 -2.46 11.60
CA GLN A 44 1.83 -3.27 12.21
C GLN A 44 0.75 -2.39 12.84
N GLN A 45 1.14 -1.37 13.62
CA GLN A 45 0.22 -0.41 14.22
C GLN A 45 -0.59 0.35 13.16
N ALA A 46 0.05 0.77 12.06
CA ALA A 46 -0.65 1.42 10.95
C ALA A 46 -1.68 0.48 10.30
N LEU A 47 -1.36 -0.80 10.15
CA LEU A 47 -2.27 -1.80 9.61
C LEU A 47 -3.51 -1.98 10.51
N GLU A 48 -3.31 -2.11 11.83
CA GLU A 48 -4.41 -2.20 12.80
C GLU A 48 -5.34 -0.99 12.71
N ILE A 49 -4.78 0.23 12.73
CA ILE A 49 -5.54 1.48 12.60
C ILE A 49 -6.35 1.50 11.30
N LEU A 50 -5.76 1.09 10.18
CA LEU A 50 -6.44 1.07 8.88
C LEU A 50 -7.57 0.04 8.84
N LEU A 51 -7.33 -1.17 9.33
CA LEU A 51 -8.35 -2.22 9.39
C LEU A 51 -9.55 -1.76 10.23
N SER A 52 -9.31 -1.21 11.42
CA SER A 52 -10.38 -0.71 12.30
C SER A 52 -11.16 0.44 11.66
N ARG A 53 -10.49 1.42 11.04
CA ARG A 53 -11.16 2.59 10.42
C ARG A 53 -11.97 2.21 9.18
N LEU A 54 -11.51 1.22 8.42
CA LEU A 54 -12.09 0.89 7.12
C LEU A 54 -13.07 -0.28 7.16
N ALA A 55 -13.13 -1.05 8.26
CA ALA A 55 -13.99 -2.22 8.41
C ALA A 55 -15.47 -1.97 8.06
N GLY A 56 -16.00 -0.77 8.35
CA GLY A 56 -17.39 -0.42 8.05
C GLY A 56 -17.65 0.10 6.63
N SER A 57 -16.62 0.43 5.85
CA SER A 57 -16.76 1.08 4.54
C SER A 57 -16.08 0.34 3.39
N PHE A 58 -15.18 -0.59 3.69
CA PHE A 58 -14.46 -1.41 2.72
C PHE A 58 -14.61 -2.89 3.06
N ARG A 59 -14.71 -3.69 1.99
CA ARG A 59 -14.47 -5.13 2.08
C ARG A 59 -13.02 -5.39 1.71
N PHE A 60 -12.26 -5.93 2.65
CA PHE A 60 -10.91 -6.42 2.39
C PHE A 60 -11.01 -7.74 1.60
N VAL A 61 -10.26 -7.82 0.51
CA VAL A 61 -10.24 -8.96 -0.40
C VAL A 61 -8.82 -9.21 -0.86
N THR A 62 -8.55 -10.45 -1.27
CA THR A 62 -7.32 -10.79 -1.96
C THR A 62 -7.29 -10.16 -3.36
N VAL A 63 -6.10 -10.07 -3.97
CA VAL A 63 -5.97 -9.57 -5.35
C VAL A 63 -6.78 -10.43 -6.34
N PRO A 64 -6.75 -11.77 -6.31
CA PRO A 64 -7.60 -12.57 -7.20
C PRO A 64 -9.10 -12.31 -7.03
N GLU A 65 -9.60 -12.16 -5.80
CA GLU A 65 -11.00 -11.80 -5.56
C GLU A 65 -11.34 -10.41 -6.08
N LEU A 66 -10.46 -9.44 -5.87
CA LEU A 66 -10.62 -8.09 -6.40
C LEU A 66 -10.80 -8.09 -7.92
N LEU A 67 -9.97 -8.86 -8.62
CA LEU A 67 -10.01 -8.99 -10.08
C LEU A 67 -11.27 -9.71 -10.58
N ARG A 68 -11.88 -10.57 -9.76
CA ARG A 68 -13.17 -11.23 -10.08
C ARG A 68 -14.37 -10.31 -9.84
N LEU A 69 -14.33 -9.50 -8.78
CA LEU A 69 -15.42 -8.58 -8.41
C LEU A 69 -15.46 -7.32 -9.27
N GLY A 70 -14.31 -6.89 -9.79
CA GLY A 70 -14.17 -5.69 -10.61
C GLY A 70 -13.97 -5.96 -12.09
N ARG A 71 -13.57 -4.91 -12.82
CA ARG A 71 -13.13 -5.01 -14.21
C ARG A 71 -11.61 -4.80 -14.26
N PRO A 72 -10.79 -5.86 -14.37
CA PRO A 72 -9.33 -5.75 -14.46
C PRO A 72 -8.91 -4.87 -15.63
N VAL A 73 -8.09 -3.85 -15.35
CA VAL A 73 -7.36 -3.09 -16.38
C VAL A 73 -5.96 -3.69 -16.48
N ARG A 74 -5.67 -4.36 -17.59
CA ARG A 74 -4.35 -4.95 -17.84
C ARG A 74 -3.50 -3.96 -18.63
N TRP A 75 -2.31 -3.67 -18.13
CA TRP A 75 -1.33 -2.86 -18.86
C TRP A 75 -0.19 -3.76 -19.35
N PRO A 76 0.24 -3.67 -20.61
CA PRO A 76 1.38 -4.45 -21.11
C PRO A 76 2.67 -4.07 -20.37
N ILE A 77 3.28 -5.06 -19.72
CA ILE A 77 4.48 -4.90 -18.85
C ILE A 77 5.75 -4.60 -19.67
N TYR A 78 5.69 -4.77 -20.99
CA TYR A 78 6.84 -4.60 -21.90
C TYR A 78 7.25 -3.15 -22.17
N HIS A 79 6.40 -2.18 -21.82
CA HIS A 79 6.85 -0.79 -21.78
C HIS A 79 7.41 -0.51 -20.39
N ARG A 80 8.74 -0.61 -20.23
CA ARG A 80 9.47 0.12 -19.19
C ARG A 80 9.04 1.58 -19.30
N LEU A 81 8.07 1.99 -18.48
CA LEU A 81 7.71 3.39 -18.38
C LEU A 81 8.94 4.12 -17.83
N PRO A 82 9.44 5.18 -18.49
CA PRO A 82 10.42 6.04 -17.87
C PRO A 82 9.83 6.51 -16.54
N VAL A 83 10.62 6.45 -15.47
CA VAL A 83 10.23 6.68 -14.06
C VAL A 83 9.43 7.98 -13.84
N GLY A 84 9.44 8.92 -14.80
CA GLY A 84 8.66 10.17 -14.79
C GLY A 84 7.19 10.09 -15.19
N PHE A 85 6.66 8.98 -15.74
CA PHE A 85 5.29 8.96 -16.31
C PHE A 85 4.16 8.93 -15.26
N HIS A 86 4.44 8.45 -14.04
CA HIS A 86 3.42 8.36 -12.97
C HIS A 86 2.96 9.72 -12.42
N ARG A 87 3.68 10.81 -12.69
CA ARG A 87 3.33 12.17 -12.22
C ARG A 87 2.24 12.87 -13.03
N LYS A 88 1.84 12.34 -14.20
CA LYS A 88 0.82 12.97 -15.08
C LYS A 88 -0.57 12.34 -15.02
N LEU A 89 -0.76 11.30 -14.21
CA LEU A 89 -2.02 10.54 -14.12
C LEU A 89 -2.73 10.71 -12.76
N VAL A 90 -2.25 11.62 -11.91
CA VAL A 90 -2.83 11.95 -10.59
C VAL A 90 -3.00 13.46 -10.49
#